data_AF-A0A6J4IR75-F1
#
_entry.id   AF-A0A6J4IR75-F1
#
_cell.length_a   1.000
_cell.length_b   1.000
_cell.length_c   1.000
_cell.angle_alpha   90.00
_cell.angle_beta   90.00
_cell.angle_gamma   90.00
#
_symmetry.space_group_name_H-M   'P 1'
#
loop_
_entity.id
_entity.type
_entity.pdbx_description
1 polymer ?
#
loop_
_entity_poly.entity_id
_entity_poly.type
_entity_poly.pdbx_seq_one_letter_code
_entity_poly.pdbx_strand_id
1 'polypeptide(L)' 'MSRKWIMYDRQTKDFAIYVDGELVGYARSYLEAEAVLDQLHMELLRARTDERVA' A
#
# COMPACT_ATOMS: atom_id res chain seq x y z
N MET A 1 -11.55 -0.44 -7.81
CA MET A 1 -10.53 0.36 -7.10
C MET A 1 -10.30 -0.31 -5.76
N SER A 2 -9.06 -0.67 -5.45
CA SER A 2 -8.68 -1.26 -4.16
C SER A 2 -8.87 -0.23 -3.04
N ARG A 3 -9.40 -0.65 -1.88
CA ARG A 3 -9.65 0.23 -0.74
C ARG A 3 -8.38 0.31 0.12
N LYS A 4 -7.80 1.51 0.22
CA LYS A 4 -6.56 1.75 0.97
C LYS A 4 -6.84 2.47 2.29
N TRP A 5 -6.12 2.10 3.34
CA TRP A 5 -6.18 2.76 4.65
C TRP A 5 -4.77 2.90 5.24
N ILE A 6 -4.51 4.03 5.89
CA ILE A 6 -3.31 4.22 6.71
C ILE A 6 -3.80 4.54 8.12
N MET A 7 -3.31 3.81 9.12
CA MET A 7 -3.70 3.99 10.50
C MET A 7 -2.48 4.04 11.39
N TYR A 8 -2.41 5.03 12.29
CA TYR A 8 -1.33 5.10 13.27
C TYR A 8 -1.50 4.00 14.32
N ASP A 9 -0.50 3.12 14.42
CA ASP A 9 -0.44 2.05 15.41
C ASP A 9 0.38 2.53 16.62
N ARG A 10 -0.28 2.63 17.77
CA ARG A 10 0.34 3.12 19.01
C ARG A 10 1.30 2.10 19.64
N GLN A 11 1.18 0.82 19.31
CA GLN A 11 2.02 -0.24 19.84
C GLN A 11 3.38 -0.24 19.16
N THR A 12 3.39 -0.15 17.83
CA THR A 12 4.63 -0.08 17.03
C THR A 12 5.17 1.35 16.92
N LYS A 13 4.32 2.35 17.14
CA LYS A 13 4.57 3.79 16.88
C LYS A 13 4.79 4.10 15.40
N ASP A 14 4.39 3.20 14.51
CA ASP A 14 4.45 3.34 13.06
C ASP A 14 3.04 3.48 12.46
N PHE A 15 2.99 3.80 11.18
CA PHE A 15 1.77 3.84 10.38
C PHE A 15 1.55 2.50 9.70
N ALA A 16 0.53 1.77 10.15
CA ALA A 16 0.08 0.53 9.53
C ALA A 16 -0.66 0.83 8.21
N ILE A 17 -0.31 0.10 7.16
CA ILE A 17 -0.83 0.25 5.82
C ILE A 17 -1.73 -0.93 5.52
N TYR A 18 -2.97 -0.66 5.09
CA TYR A 18 -3.93 -1.70 4.72
C TYR A 18 -4.40 -1.52 3.28
N VAL A 19 -4.52 -2.64 2.56
CA VAL A 19 -5.10 -2.71 1.21
C VAL A 19 -6.16 -3.79 1.21
N ASP A 20 -7.38 -3.42 0.84
CA ASP A 20 -8.56 -4.30 0.84
C ASP A 20 -8.80 -5.01 2.19
N GLY A 21 -8.39 -4.36 3.28
CA GLY A 21 -8.53 -4.87 4.66
C GLY A 21 -7.35 -5.70 5.15
N GLU A 22 -6.37 -6.00 4.28
CA GLU A 22 -5.17 -6.75 4.64
C GLU A 22 -4.03 -5.81 5.02
N LEU A 23 -3.32 -6.13 6.12
CA LEU A 23 -2.13 -5.41 6.54
C LEU A 23 -0.98 -5.73 5.59
N VAL A 24 -0.52 -4.74 4.82
CA VAL A 24 0.56 -4.91 3.84
C VAL A 24 1.92 -4.43 4.35
N GLY A 25 1.95 -3.63 5.42
CA GLY A 25 3.20 -3.20 6.02
C GLY A 25 3.05 -2.05 7.02
N TYR A 26 4.21 -1.58 7.49
CA TYR A 26 4.34 -0.43 8.38
C TYR A 26 5.32 0.59 7.78
N ALA A 27 5.07 1.86 8.02
CA ALA A 27 5.95 2.96 7.65
C ALA A 27 6.14 3.93 8.81
N ARG A 28 7.31 4.58 8.90
CA ARG A 28 7.64 5.45 10.04
C ARG A 28 6.93 6.80 9.99
N SER A 29 6.42 7.16 8.83
CA SER A 29 5.64 8.38 8.62
C SER A 29 4.46 8.12 7.70
N TYR A 30 3.44 8.97 7.81
CA TYR A 30 2.29 8.93 6.92
C TYR A 30 2.69 9.14 5.45
N LEU A 31 3.65 10.04 5.17
CA LEU A 31 4.15 10.29 3.83
C LEU A 31 4.85 9.05 3.23
N GLU A 32 5.64 8.34 4.03
CA GLU A 32 6.26 7.08 3.61
C GLU A 32 5.20 6.01 3.33
N ALA A 33 4.15 5.93 4.15
CA ALA A 33 3.01 5.04 3.90
C ALA A 33 2.29 5.35 2.58
N GLU A 34 2.10 6.62 2.24
CA GLU A 34 1.54 7.03 0.95
C GLU A 34 2.45 6.63 -0.23
N ALA A 35 3.75 6.85 -0.12
CA ALA A 35 4.71 6.46 -1.15
C ALA A 35 4.71 4.95 -1.40
N VAL A 36 4.61 4.13 -0.34
CA VAL A 36 4.46 2.67 -0.45
C VAL A 36 3.18 2.30 -1.20
N LEU A 37 2.06 2.95 -0.88
CA LEU A 37 0.78 2.70 -1.55
C LEU A 37 0.78 3.09 -3.03
N ASP A 38 1.50 4.14 -3.39
CA ASP A 38 1.66 4.58 -4.78
C ASP A 38 2.53 3.59 -5.56
N GLN A 39 3.65 3.15 -4.98
CA GLN A 39 4.49 2.13 -5.59
C GLN A 39 3.71 0.83 -5.84
N LEU A 40 2.97 0.33 -4.85
CA LEU A 40 2.15 -0.87 -4.99
C LEU A 40 1.09 -0.72 -6.08
N HIS A 41 0.50 0.48 -6.21
CA HIS A 41 -0.45 0.74 -7.29
C HIS A 41 0.22 0.66 -8.66
N MET A 42 1.42 1.21 -8.81
CA MET A 42 2.18 1.15 -10.07
C MET A 42 2.57 -0.29 -10.43
N GLU A 43 2.97 -1.09 -9.45
CA GLU A 43 3.29 -2.51 -9.65
C GLU A 43 2.05 -3.29 -10.12
N LEU A 44 0.88 -3.07 -9.51
CA LEU A 44 -0.39 -3.67 -9.94
C LEU A 44 -0.80 -3.24 -11.36
N LEU A 45 -0.59 -1.96 -11.71
CA LEU A 45 -0.85 -1.46 -13.06
C LEU A 45 0.04 -2.13 -14.10
N ARG A 46 1.33 -2.33 -13.77
CA ARG A 46 2.30 -3.01 -14.65
C ARG A 46 1.93 -4.47 -14.83
N ALA A 47 1.70 -5.22 -13.75
CA ALA A 47 1.32 -6.63 -13.81
C ALA A 47 0.08 -6.86 -14.69
N ARG A 48 -0.96 -6.05 -14.53
CA ARG A 48 -2.18 -6.11 -15.36
C ARG A 48 -1.94 -5.75 -16.82
N THR A 49 -0.94 -4.91 -17.09
CA THR A 49 -0.58 -4.55 -18.47
C THR A 49 0.17 -5.70 -19.12
N ASP A 50 1.12 -6.32 -18.42
CA ASP A 50 1.89 -7.46 -18.93
C ASP A 50 1.00 -8.67 -19.27
N GLU A 51 -0.03 -8.95 -18.44
CA GLU A 51 -1.02 -9.99 -18.73
C GLU A 51 -1.87 -9.74 -19.99
N ARG A 52 -1.97 -8.48 -20.46
CA ARG A 52 -2.74 -8.13 -21.67
C ARG A 52 -1.91 -8.20 -22.96
N VAL A 53 -0.59 -8.36 -22.85
CA VAL A 53 0.34 -8.45 -24.00
C VAL A 53 0.86 -9.89 -24.16
N ALA A 54 0.52 -10.81 -23.24
CA ALA A 54 0.84 -12.24 -23.30
C ALA A 54 -0.21 -13.06 -24.06
#